data_AF-A0A496Q946-F1
#
_entry.id   AF-A0A496Q946-F1
#
_cell.length_a   1.000
_cell.length_b   1.000
_cell.length_c   1.000
_cell.angle_alpha   90.00
_cell.angle_beta   90.00
_cell.angle_gamma   90.00
#
_symmetry.space_group_name_H-M   'P 1'
#
loop_
_entity.id
_entity.type
_entity.pdbx_description
1 polymer ?
#
loop_
_entity_poly.entity_id
_entity_poly.type
_entity_poly.pdbx_seq_one_letter_code
_entity_poly.pdbx_strand_id
1 'polypeptide(L)'
;MRRILVPLFLLLAIAIFPIDPGDVARQHFAEALIHWGKGEFTVAREALTKAMAGEVYLEDIPEFWYFLAKLDLEEGNVQKAREELNNVSLFAYRPEVAYLSEMIDTVLQRRLVHPKVADIEESSVVEGFRSGVEYFYTPVSADILDEQLLILDGSNDRLIASDGNIFKAWNLKKSGISQCRDMVVDKLTGWIYVATKKGEVWKIVSLDPLEVELVASGYVLPQLIGVD
;
A
#
# COMPACT_ATOMS: atom_id res chain seq x y z
N MET A 1 -12.87 33.12 -57.82
CA MET A 1 -13.20 32.89 -56.39
C MET A 1 -13.92 31.56 -56.14
N ARG A 2 -14.95 31.15 -56.89
CA ARG A 2 -15.69 29.88 -56.69
C ARG A 2 -14.85 28.58 -56.73
N ARG A 3 -13.74 28.54 -57.48
CA ARG A 3 -12.89 27.33 -57.64
C ARG A 3 -11.96 27.04 -56.45
N ILE A 4 -11.76 28.01 -55.55
CA ILE A 4 -10.92 27.85 -54.34
C ILE A 4 -11.78 27.58 -53.10
N LEU A 5 -13.05 28.03 -53.09
CA LEU A 5 -13.97 27.78 -51.99
C LEU A 5 -14.35 26.29 -51.83
N VAL A 6 -14.49 25.55 -52.93
CA VAL A 6 -14.87 24.12 -52.89
C VAL A 6 -13.80 23.24 -52.22
N PRO A 7 -12.50 23.33 -52.59
CA PRO A 7 -11.47 22.55 -51.90
C PRO A 7 -11.27 22.99 -50.45
N LEU A 8 -11.42 24.29 -50.14
CA LEU A 8 -11.33 24.78 -48.75
C LEU A 8 -12.49 24.26 -47.88
N PHE A 9 -13.70 24.17 -48.44
CA PHE A 9 -14.87 23.63 -47.75
C PHE A 9 -14.76 22.10 -47.54
N LEU A 10 -14.19 21.38 -48.52
CA LEU A 10 -13.86 19.96 -48.38
C LEU A 10 -12.77 19.71 -47.32
N LEU A 11 -11.77 20.58 -47.24
CA LEU A 11 -10.71 20.48 -46.24
C LEU A 11 -11.21 20.80 -44.81
N LEU A 12 -12.17 21.72 -44.69
CA LEU A 12 -12.86 22.00 -43.42
C LEU A 12 -13.78 20.85 -42.99
N ALA A 13 -14.42 20.16 -43.94
CA ALA A 13 -15.28 19.01 -43.67
C ALA A 13 -14.50 17.75 -43.24
N ILE A 14 -13.24 17.60 -43.66
CA ILE A 14 -12.36 16.48 -43.25
C ILE A 14 -11.82 16.69 -41.83
N ALA A 15 -11.84 17.92 -41.30
CA ALA A 15 -11.33 18.23 -39.95
C ALA A 15 -12.32 17.93 -38.81
N ILE A 16 -13.53 17.47 -39.11
CA ILE A 16 -14.56 17.15 -38.11
C ILE A 16 -14.79 15.64 -38.15
N PHE A 17 -13.82 14.87 -37.67
CA PHE A 17 -14.11 13.48 -37.28
C PHE A 17 -14.89 13.54 -35.96
N PRO A 18 -16.08 12.92 -35.87
CA PRO A 18 -16.77 12.81 -34.60
C PRO A 18 -15.87 12.00 -33.66
N ILE A 19 -15.53 12.58 -32.51
CA ILE A 19 -14.83 11.87 -31.45
C ILE A 19 -15.78 10.77 -30.98
N ASP A 20 -15.32 9.52 -30.96
CA ASP A 20 -16.12 8.41 -30.47
C ASP A 20 -16.46 8.67 -28.99
N PRO A 21 -17.75 8.75 -28.63
CA PRO A 21 -18.16 8.95 -27.25
C PRO A 21 -17.54 7.96 -26.25
N GLY A 22 -17.31 6.71 -26.67
CA GLY A 22 -16.63 5.71 -25.83
C GLY A 22 -15.17 6.06 -25.55
N ASP A 23 -14.46 6.65 -26.52
CA ASP A 23 -13.11 7.16 -26.32
C ASP A 23 -13.08 8.36 -25.37
N VAL A 24 -14.11 9.21 -25.39
CA VAL A 24 -14.26 10.32 -24.42
C VAL A 24 -14.44 9.77 -23.00
N ALA A 25 -15.26 8.73 -22.83
CA ALA A 25 -15.45 8.08 -21.54
C ALA A 25 -14.12 7.50 -21.00
N ARG A 26 -13.35 6.82 -21.86
CA ARG A 26 -12.01 6.30 -21.50
C ARG A 26 -11.02 7.40 -21.14
N GLN A 27 -11.07 8.56 -21.81
CA GLN A 27 -10.23 9.71 -21.45
C GLN A 27 -10.53 10.22 -20.04
N HIS A 28 -11.81 10.43 -19.71
CA HIS A 28 -12.20 10.83 -18.36
C HIS A 28 -11.87 9.77 -17.32
N PHE A 29 -11.98 8.48 -17.67
CA PHE A 29 -11.55 7.40 -16.79
C PHE A 29 -10.03 7.43 -16.53
N ALA A 30 -9.23 7.68 -17.55
CA ALA A 30 -7.78 7.84 -17.39
C ALA A 30 -7.42 9.06 -16.52
N GLU A 31 -8.12 10.19 -16.69
CA GLU A 31 -8.00 11.34 -15.79
C GLU A 31 -8.30 10.96 -14.34
N ALA A 32 -9.38 10.20 -14.11
CA ALA A 32 -9.77 9.73 -12.79
C ALA A 32 -8.66 8.88 -12.14
N LEU A 33 -8.06 7.96 -12.90
CA LEU A 33 -6.93 7.13 -12.42
C LEU A 33 -5.70 7.98 -12.06
N ILE A 34 -5.37 9.00 -12.86
CA ILE A 34 -4.24 9.90 -12.60
C ILE A 34 -4.47 10.69 -11.31
N HIS A 35 -5.67 11.24 -11.13
CA HIS A 35 -6.01 12.00 -9.92
C HIS A 35 -6.04 11.12 -8.67
N TRP A 36 -6.57 9.90 -8.79
CA TRP A 36 -6.55 8.92 -7.69
C TRP A 36 -5.11 8.54 -7.29
N GLY A 37 -4.23 8.31 -8.26
CA GLY A 37 -2.81 8.03 -8.00
C GLY A 37 -2.05 9.19 -7.33
N LYS A 38 -2.58 10.41 -7.38
CA LYS A 38 -2.07 11.59 -6.66
C LYS A 38 -2.73 11.80 -5.29
N GLY A 39 -3.70 10.97 -4.90
CA GLY A 39 -4.49 11.12 -3.68
C GLY A 39 -5.59 12.20 -3.78
N GLU A 40 -5.91 12.67 -4.98
CA GLU A 40 -6.92 13.71 -5.23
C GLU A 40 -8.31 13.09 -5.41
N PHE A 41 -8.83 12.40 -4.39
CA PHE A 41 -10.01 11.52 -4.50
C PHE A 41 -11.29 12.22 -4.97
N THR A 42 -11.55 13.45 -4.52
CA THR A 42 -12.71 14.22 -4.97
C THR A 42 -12.66 14.50 -6.48
N VAL A 43 -11.47 14.87 -6.99
CA VAL A 43 -11.26 15.17 -8.41
C VAL A 43 -11.34 13.89 -9.24
N ALA A 44 -10.78 12.79 -8.72
CA ALA A 44 -10.90 11.48 -9.34
C ALA A 44 -12.36 11.04 -9.49
N ARG A 45 -13.19 11.24 -8.45
CA ARG A 45 -14.62 10.95 -8.50
C ARG A 45 -15.37 11.81 -9.51
N GLU A 46 -15.08 13.10 -9.59
CA GLU A 46 -15.68 13.99 -10.58
C GLU A 46 -15.35 13.53 -12.01
N ALA A 47 -14.08 13.18 -12.27
CA ALA A 47 -13.65 12.65 -13.57
C ALA A 47 -14.32 11.31 -13.90
N LEU A 48 -14.40 10.39 -12.94
CA LEU A 48 -15.10 9.11 -13.12
C LEU A 48 -16.60 9.31 -13.39
N THR A 49 -17.24 10.25 -12.69
CA THR A 49 -18.65 10.58 -12.90
C THR A 49 -18.88 11.08 -14.33
N LYS A 50 -17.96 11.89 -14.88
CA LYS A 50 -18.00 12.30 -16.29
C LYS A 50 -17.82 11.12 -17.23
N ALA A 51 -16.91 10.19 -16.92
CA ALA A 51 -16.70 8.98 -17.70
C ALA A 51 -17.98 8.11 -17.77
N MET A 52 -18.68 7.96 -16.64
CA MET A 52 -19.89 7.14 -16.53
C MET A 52 -21.16 7.82 -17.08
N ALA A 53 -21.18 9.16 -17.17
CA ALA A 53 -22.34 9.91 -17.67
C ALA A 53 -22.46 9.93 -19.20
N GLY A 54 -21.38 9.59 -19.91
CA GLY A 54 -21.33 9.51 -21.36
C GLY A 54 -21.85 8.20 -21.94
N GLU A 55 -21.77 8.05 -23.26
CA GLU A 55 -21.89 6.74 -23.90
C GLU A 55 -20.62 5.94 -23.62
N VAL A 56 -20.76 4.73 -23.07
CA VAL A 56 -19.64 3.88 -22.63
C VAL A 56 -19.72 2.55 -23.35
N TYR A 57 -18.56 2.00 -23.76
CA TYR A 57 -18.53 0.64 -24.28
C TYR A 57 -18.92 -0.36 -23.19
N LEU A 58 -19.77 -1.32 -23.55
CA LEU A 58 -20.29 -2.32 -22.61
C LEU A 58 -19.18 -3.07 -21.86
N GLU A 59 -18.04 -3.29 -22.52
CA GLU A 59 -16.85 -3.94 -21.96
C GLU A 59 -16.12 -3.13 -20.88
N ASP A 60 -16.25 -1.80 -20.89
CA ASP A 60 -15.58 -0.90 -19.94
C ASP A 60 -16.43 -0.63 -18.70
N ILE A 61 -17.75 -0.78 -18.79
CA ILE A 61 -18.69 -0.54 -17.68
C ILE A 61 -18.24 -1.24 -16.39
N PRO A 62 -17.86 -2.54 -16.39
CA PRO A 62 -17.44 -3.22 -15.16
C PRO A 62 -16.20 -2.60 -14.52
N GLU A 63 -15.30 -2.04 -15.32
CA GLU A 63 -14.08 -1.38 -14.81
C GLU A 63 -14.42 -0.06 -14.12
N PHE A 64 -15.38 0.70 -14.67
CA PHE A 64 -15.82 1.96 -14.08
C PHE A 64 -16.52 1.72 -12.74
N TRP A 65 -17.43 0.74 -12.67
CA TRP A 65 -18.06 0.33 -11.41
C TRP A 65 -17.04 -0.19 -10.39
N TYR A 66 -16.04 -0.98 -10.83
CA TYR A 66 -15.00 -1.47 -9.93
C TYR A 66 -14.15 -0.32 -9.36
N PHE A 67 -13.82 0.68 -10.18
CA PHE A 67 -13.09 1.85 -9.73
C PHE A 67 -13.92 2.76 -8.83
N LEU A 68 -15.23 2.90 -9.10
CA LEU A 68 -16.16 3.62 -8.23
C LEU A 68 -16.22 2.98 -6.85
N ALA A 69 -16.26 1.64 -6.78
CA ALA A 69 -16.17 0.90 -5.52
C ALA A 69 -14.91 1.23 -4.73
N LYS A 70 -13.75 1.33 -5.39
CA LYS A 70 -12.48 1.70 -4.73
C LYS A 70 -12.52 3.11 -4.17
N LEU A 71 -13.04 4.08 -4.91
CA LEU A 71 -13.21 5.46 -4.42
C LEU A 71 -14.17 5.53 -3.22
N ASP A 72 -15.25 4.74 -3.24
CA ASP A 72 -16.15 4.64 -2.11
C ASP A 72 -15.46 4.09 -0.86
N LEU A 73 -14.54 3.12 -1.00
CA LEU A 73 -13.73 2.63 0.11
C LEU A 73 -12.77 3.68 0.67
N GLU A 74 -12.08 4.44 -0.18
CA GLU A 74 -11.17 5.53 0.24
C GLU A 74 -11.92 6.62 1.03
N GLU A 75 -13.20 6.85 0.70
CA GLU A 75 -14.06 7.81 1.41
C GLU A 75 -14.79 7.21 2.62
N GLY A 76 -14.57 5.92 2.92
CA GLY A 76 -15.23 5.22 4.02
C GLY A 76 -16.70 4.83 3.76
N ASN A 77 -17.18 4.95 2.53
CA ASN A 77 -18.52 4.59 2.08
C ASN A 77 -18.64 3.08 1.79
N VAL A 78 -18.33 2.25 2.78
CA VAL A 78 -18.18 0.79 2.63
C VAL A 78 -19.42 0.09 2.06
N GLN A 79 -20.63 0.50 2.46
CA GLN A 79 -21.88 -0.07 1.94
C GLN A 79 -22.07 0.23 0.46
N LYS A 80 -21.76 1.45 0.02
CA LYS A 80 -21.85 1.81 -1.41
C LYS A 80 -20.87 0.99 -2.22
N ALA A 81 -19.61 0.94 -1.79
CA ALA A 81 -18.60 0.10 -2.45
C ALA A 81 -19.08 -1.34 -2.65
N ARG A 82 -19.80 -1.92 -1.68
CA ARG A 82 -20.38 -3.25 -1.81
C ARG A 82 -21.46 -3.35 -2.88
N GLU A 83 -22.31 -2.35 -3.00
CA GLU A 83 -23.34 -2.23 -4.05
C GLU A 83 -22.69 -2.09 -5.43
N GLU A 84 -21.67 -1.26 -5.56
CA GLU A 84 -20.92 -1.08 -6.81
C GLU A 84 -20.30 -2.41 -7.29
N LEU A 85 -19.71 -3.21 -6.38
CA LEU A 85 -19.14 -4.53 -6.71
C LEU A 85 -20.19 -5.56 -7.13
N ASN A 86 -21.43 -5.45 -6.63
CA ASN A 86 -22.54 -6.27 -7.15
C ASN A 86 -22.81 -5.93 -8.62
N ASN A 87 -22.76 -4.65 -8.98
CA ASN A 87 -22.97 -4.23 -10.37
C ASN A 87 -21.88 -4.76 -11.29
N VAL A 88 -20.61 -4.78 -10.85
CA VAL A 88 -19.51 -5.42 -11.61
C VAL A 88 -19.80 -6.90 -11.89
N SER A 89 -20.30 -7.61 -10.88
CA SER A 89 -20.58 -9.05 -10.94
C SER A 89 -21.71 -9.42 -11.91
N LEU A 90 -22.57 -8.46 -12.30
CA LEU A 90 -23.61 -8.68 -13.31
C LEU A 90 -23.06 -8.87 -14.73
N PHE A 91 -21.87 -8.35 -15.02
CA PHE A 91 -21.27 -8.42 -16.36
C PHE A 91 -20.33 -9.61 -16.51
N ALA A 92 -19.49 -9.87 -15.51
CA ALA A 92 -18.54 -10.97 -15.53
C ALA A 92 -18.08 -11.35 -14.13
N TYR A 93 -17.78 -12.65 -13.93
CA TYR A 93 -17.06 -13.10 -12.76
C TYR A 93 -15.60 -12.62 -12.82
N ARG A 94 -15.15 -11.96 -11.75
CA ARG A 94 -13.77 -11.53 -11.54
C ARG A 94 -13.32 -11.94 -10.13
N PRO A 95 -12.27 -12.76 -9.97
CA PRO A 95 -11.80 -13.21 -8.66
C PRO A 95 -11.52 -12.06 -7.68
N GLU A 96 -10.98 -10.95 -8.18
CA GLU A 96 -10.61 -9.78 -7.39
C GLU A 96 -11.85 -9.08 -6.80
N VAL A 97 -12.95 -9.04 -7.55
CA VAL A 97 -14.24 -8.48 -7.12
C VAL A 97 -14.88 -9.35 -6.05
N ALA A 98 -14.80 -10.68 -6.22
CA ALA A 98 -15.32 -11.63 -5.24
C ALA A 98 -14.55 -11.53 -3.92
N TYR A 99 -13.21 -11.49 -3.98
CA TYR A 99 -12.35 -11.31 -2.81
C TYR A 99 -12.64 -9.99 -2.07
N LEU A 100 -12.70 -8.87 -2.81
CA LEU A 100 -12.97 -7.57 -2.20
C LEU A 100 -14.39 -7.52 -1.58
N SER A 101 -15.37 -8.14 -2.21
CA SER A 101 -16.74 -8.25 -1.68
C SER A 101 -16.77 -9.03 -0.37
N GLU A 102 -16.07 -10.16 -0.29
CA GLU A 102 -15.96 -10.96 0.94
C GLU A 102 -15.28 -10.20 2.07
N MET A 103 -14.21 -9.45 1.76
CA MET A 103 -13.53 -8.57 2.72
C MET A 103 -14.48 -7.51 3.27
N ILE A 104 -15.24 -6.83 2.40
CA ILE A 104 -16.23 -5.84 2.80
C ILE A 104 -17.35 -6.48 3.65
N ASP A 105 -17.88 -7.63 3.23
CA ASP A 105 -18.94 -8.33 3.96
C ASP A 105 -18.47 -8.74 5.37
N THR A 106 -17.21 -9.15 5.51
CA THR A 106 -16.59 -9.44 6.81
C THR A 106 -16.56 -8.22 7.73
N VAL A 107 -16.15 -7.06 7.20
CA VAL A 107 -16.12 -5.79 7.94
C VAL A 107 -17.54 -5.35 8.33
N LEU A 108 -18.48 -5.37 7.38
CA LEU A 108 -19.86 -4.91 7.58
C LEU A 108 -20.63 -5.78 8.58
N GLN A 109 -20.44 -7.09 8.54
CA GLN A 109 -21.10 -8.02 9.45
C GLN A 109 -20.55 -7.92 10.89
N ARG A 110 -19.54 -7.06 11.14
CA ARG A 110 -18.74 -7.05 12.38
C ARG A 110 -18.35 -8.46 12.80
N ARG A 111 -18.17 -9.35 11.81
CA ARG A 111 -17.72 -10.69 12.08
C ARG A 111 -16.26 -10.49 12.39
N LEU A 112 -15.96 -10.33 13.68
CA LEU A 112 -14.67 -10.69 14.22
C LEU A 112 -14.52 -12.17 13.88
N VAL A 113 -14.11 -12.46 12.65
CA VAL A 113 -13.38 -13.68 12.37
C VAL A 113 -12.12 -13.45 13.18
N HIS A 114 -12.18 -13.84 14.46
CA HIS A 114 -10.96 -14.09 15.20
C HIS A 114 -10.18 -14.98 14.27
N PRO A 115 -9.03 -14.52 13.72
CA PRO A 115 -8.22 -15.41 12.92
C PRO A 115 -8.06 -16.63 13.81
N LYS A 116 -8.62 -17.76 13.37
CA LYS A 116 -8.33 -19.03 14.01
C LYS A 116 -6.87 -19.21 13.66
N VAL A 117 -5.99 -18.81 14.56
CA VAL A 117 -4.58 -19.16 14.52
C VAL A 117 -4.58 -20.67 14.75
N ALA A 118 -4.84 -21.42 13.68
CA ALA A 118 -5.17 -22.82 13.74
C ALA A 118 -3.92 -23.71 13.77
N ASP A 119 -2.77 -23.14 13.41
CA ASP A 119 -1.46 -23.77 13.55
C ASP A 119 -0.46 -22.67 13.93
N ILE A 120 -0.04 -22.67 15.20
CA ILE A 120 1.20 -22.00 15.62
C ILE A 120 2.25 -23.10 15.63
N GLU A 121 3.06 -23.15 14.58
CA GLU A 121 4.26 -23.97 14.58
C GLU A 121 5.46 -23.11 14.97
N GLU A 122 6.26 -23.60 15.90
CA GLU A 122 7.55 -22.97 16.22
C GLU A 122 8.47 -23.15 15.00
N SER A 123 8.76 -22.07 14.28
CA SER A 123 9.60 -22.13 13.08
C SER A 123 11.10 -22.22 13.40
N SER A 124 11.54 -21.55 14.47
CA SER A 124 12.94 -21.49 14.88
C SER A 124 13.10 -20.84 16.25
N VAL A 125 14.16 -21.23 16.97
CA VAL A 125 14.58 -20.60 18.23
C VAL A 125 16.02 -20.14 18.08
N VAL A 126 16.27 -18.89 18.44
CA VAL A 126 17.61 -18.29 18.45
C VAL A 126 17.93 -17.85 19.87
N GLU A 127 18.96 -18.45 20.47
CA GLU A 127 19.41 -18.10 21.81
C GLU A 127 20.30 -16.86 21.78
N GLY A 128 20.02 -15.89 22.65
CA GLY A 128 20.81 -14.67 22.79
C GLY A 128 22.18 -14.86 23.43
N PHE A 129 22.43 -16.04 24.03
CA PHE A 129 23.70 -16.39 24.64
C PHE A 129 24.16 -17.74 24.12
N ARG A 130 25.28 -17.80 23.42
CA ARG A 130 25.81 -19.04 22.85
C ARG A 130 27.31 -19.15 23.08
N SER A 131 27.74 -20.31 23.58
CA SER A 131 29.16 -20.62 23.80
C SER A 131 29.91 -19.57 24.65
N GLY A 132 29.25 -18.98 25.64
CA GLY A 132 29.85 -17.95 26.50
C GLY A 132 29.80 -16.53 25.95
N VAL A 133 29.20 -16.32 24.77
CA VAL A 133 29.06 -15.02 24.11
C VAL A 133 27.60 -14.58 24.12
N GLU A 134 27.35 -13.38 24.66
CA GLU A 134 26.06 -12.71 24.60
C GLU A 134 25.94 -11.90 23.30
N TYR A 135 25.00 -12.26 22.44
CA TYR A 135 24.70 -11.56 21.20
C TYR A 135 23.65 -10.46 21.41
N PHE A 136 22.61 -10.75 22.18
CA PHE A 136 21.56 -9.80 22.58
C PHE A 136 21.03 -10.13 23.97
N TYR A 137 20.62 -9.08 24.70
CA TYR A 137 20.10 -9.19 26.06
C TYR A 137 18.63 -8.79 26.16
N THR A 138 18.24 -7.69 25.51
CA THR A 138 16.88 -7.14 25.58
C THR A 138 16.29 -6.99 24.18
N PRO A 139 15.80 -8.09 23.55
CA PRO A 139 15.16 -8.00 22.25
C PRO A 139 13.85 -7.20 22.40
N VAL A 140 13.77 -6.05 21.74
CA VAL A 140 12.58 -5.18 21.75
C VAL A 140 11.73 -5.32 20.49
N SER A 141 12.31 -5.86 19.42
CA SER A 141 11.62 -6.16 18.17
C SER A 141 12.41 -7.21 17.38
N ALA A 142 11.72 -7.99 16.56
CA ALA A 142 12.32 -8.95 15.65
C ALA A 142 11.49 -9.04 14.36
N ASP A 143 12.17 -9.22 13.24
CA ASP A 143 11.54 -9.37 11.91
C ASP A 143 12.45 -10.22 11.02
N ILE A 144 11.98 -10.59 9.83
CA ILE A 144 12.72 -11.42 8.89
C ILE A 144 13.00 -10.62 7.63
N LEU A 145 14.28 -10.59 7.25
CA LEU A 145 14.74 -10.12 5.94
C LEU A 145 15.42 -11.28 5.22
N ASP A 146 14.88 -11.66 4.07
CA ASP A 146 15.27 -12.86 3.34
C ASP A 146 15.18 -14.13 4.22
N GLU A 147 16.32 -14.77 4.51
CA GLU A 147 16.43 -15.96 5.38
C GLU A 147 17.06 -15.63 6.74
N GLN A 148 17.20 -14.34 7.09
CA GLN A 148 17.83 -13.89 8.33
C GLN A 148 16.80 -13.34 9.30
N LEU A 149 16.82 -13.87 10.52
CA LEU A 149 16.15 -13.28 11.66
C LEU A 149 16.93 -12.03 12.09
N LEU A 150 16.29 -10.89 11.97
CA LEU A 150 16.76 -9.62 12.50
C LEU A 150 16.21 -9.42 13.92
N ILE A 151 17.07 -9.07 14.85
CA ILE A 151 16.75 -8.87 16.27
C ILE A 151 17.29 -7.51 16.69
N LEU A 152 16.40 -6.65 17.18
CA LEU A 152 16.77 -5.34 17.73
C LEU A 152 16.96 -5.45 19.24
N ASP A 153 18.20 -5.30 19.72
CA ASP A 153 18.51 -5.20 21.15
C ASP A 153 18.41 -3.75 21.62
N GLY A 154 17.35 -3.44 22.37
CA GLY A 154 17.05 -2.07 22.80
C GLY A 154 17.93 -1.57 23.95
N SER A 155 18.54 -2.45 24.74
CA SER A 155 19.46 -2.02 25.81
C SER A 155 20.85 -1.69 25.26
N ASN A 156 21.28 -2.48 24.27
CA ASN A 156 22.58 -2.31 23.66
C ASN A 156 22.57 -1.42 22.42
N ASP A 157 21.39 -1.04 21.91
CA ASP A 157 21.19 -0.36 20.62
C ASP A 157 21.96 -1.09 19.50
N ARG A 158 21.67 -2.38 19.38
CA ARG A 158 22.27 -3.24 18.36
C ARG A 158 21.20 -3.86 17.49
N LEU A 159 21.51 -3.96 16.21
CA LEU A 159 20.81 -4.85 15.30
C LEU A 159 21.62 -6.13 15.19
N ILE A 160 20.97 -7.27 15.31
CA ILE A 160 21.58 -8.59 15.15
C ILE A 160 20.90 -9.27 13.97
N ALA A 161 21.66 -9.83 13.03
CA ALA A 161 21.14 -10.75 12.02
C ALA A 161 21.67 -12.15 12.28
N SER A 162 20.78 -13.14 12.18
CA SER A 162 21.16 -14.53 12.29
C SER A 162 20.34 -15.45 11.39
N ASP A 163 20.99 -16.44 10.82
CA ASP A 163 20.37 -17.60 10.16
C ASP A 163 20.19 -18.79 11.15
N GLY A 164 20.38 -18.55 12.45
CA GLY A 164 20.41 -19.57 13.51
C GLY A 164 21.81 -20.15 13.79
N ASN A 165 22.75 -20.05 12.85
CA ASN A 165 24.11 -20.56 12.99
C ASN A 165 25.14 -19.45 13.16
N ILE A 166 25.04 -18.40 12.35
CA ILE A 166 25.95 -17.27 12.33
C ILE A 166 25.24 -16.06 12.90
N PHE A 167 25.96 -15.27 13.69
CA PHE A 167 25.45 -14.01 14.25
C PHE A 167 26.32 -12.86 13.74
N LYS A 168 25.66 -11.86 13.17
CA LYS A 168 26.26 -10.57 12.83
C LYS A 168 25.60 -9.50 13.68
N ALA A 169 26.40 -8.65 14.32
CA ALA A 169 25.89 -7.61 15.19
C ALA A 169 26.40 -6.25 14.74
N TRP A 170 25.49 -5.29 14.61
CA TRP A 170 25.74 -3.90 14.25
C TRP A 170 25.44 -3.00 15.43
N ASN A 171 26.39 -2.13 15.76
CA ASN A 171 26.23 -1.17 16.83
C ASN A 171 25.62 0.12 16.27
N LEU A 172 24.31 0.30 16.47
CA LEU A 172 23.55 1.41 15.91
C LEU A 172 23.91 2.75 16.55
N LYS A 173 24.43 2.77 17.79
CA LYS A 173 24.95 4.00 18.43
C LYS A 173 26.08 4.63 17.62
N LYS A 174 26.90 3.83 16.95
CA LYS A 174 27.99 4.35 16.10
C LYS A 174 27.45 5.13 14.90
N SER A 175 26.23 4.81 14.46
CA SER A 175 25.53 5.47 13.36
C SER A 175 24.58 6.57 13.86
N GLY A 176 24.64 6.93 15.16
CA GLY A 176 23.82 8.00 15.74
C GLY A 176 22.42 7.57 16.22
N ILE A 177 22.06 6.31 16.05
CA ILE A 177 20.76 5.77 16.47
C ILE A 177 20.88 5.26 17.91
N SER A 178 20.07 5.78 18.82
CA SER A 178 20.10 5.39 20.23
C SER A 178 18.70 5.28 20.81
N GLN A 179 18.57 4.55 21.92
CA GLN A 179 17.29 4.27 22.56
C GLN A 179 16.30 3.57 21.60
N CYS A 180 16.80 2.57 20.88
CA CYS A 180 16.02 1.78 19.95
C CYS A 180 14.85 1.12 20.68
N ARG A 181 13.66 1.19 20.09
CA ARG A 181 12.41 0.71 20.69
C ARG A 181 11.75 -0.34 19.81
N ASP A 182 11.75 -0.14 18.50
CA ASP A 182 11.02 -0.99 17.58
C ASP A 182 11.72 -1.01 16.21
N MET A 183 11.46 -2.05 15.44
CA MET A 183 11.99 -2.28 14.10
C MET A 183 10.90 -2.83 13.19
N VAL A 184 10.91 -2.42 11.93
CA VAL A 184 10.07 -2.99 10.87
C VAL A 184 10.92 -3.19 9.62
N VAL A 185 10.75 -4.32 8.96
CA VAL A 185 11.32 -4.58 7.64
C VAL A 185 10.25 -4.38 6.58
N ASP A 186 10.50 -3.48 5.63
CA ASP A 186 9.71 -3.43 4.42
C ASP A 186 10.18 -4.52 3.46
N LYS A 187 9.40 -5.60 3.38
CA LYS A 187 9.70 -6.79 2.58
C LYS A 187 9.72 -6.53 1.06
N LEU A 188 9.12 -5.43 0.59
CA LEU A 188 9.13 -5.08 -0.83
C LEU A 188 10.44 -4.42 -1.26
N THR A 189 10.99 -3.56 -0.40
CA THR A 189 12.20 -2.78 -0.70
C THR A 189 13.46 -3.35 -0.05
N GLY A 190 13.31 -4.22 0.95
CA GLY A 190 14.38 -4.72 1.80
C GLY A 190 14.87 -3.68 2.82
N TRP A 191 14.16 -2.56 2.98
CA TRP A 191 14.55 -1.51 3.91
C TRP A 191 14.21 -1.87 5.36
N ILE A 192 15.13 -1.52 6.25
CA ILE A 192 14.95 -1.72 7.69
C ILE A 192 14.73 -0.37 8.34
N TYR A 193 13.61 -0.23 9.04
CA TYR A 193 13.26 0.96 9.79
C TYR A 193 13.42 0.72 11.28
N VAL A 194 14.11 1.63 11.98
CA VAL A 194 14.28 1.57 13.43
C VAL A 194 13.68 2.81 14.06
N ALA A 195 12.74 2.60 14.97
CA ALA A 195 12.12 3.66 15.77
C ALA A 195 12.80 3.77 17.14
N THR A 196 13.04 5.00 17.59
CA THR A 196 13.61 5.29 18.91
C THR A 196 12.53 5.68 19.92
N LYS A 197 12.85 5.61 21.21
CA LYS A 197 11.99 6.09 22.29
C LYS A 197 11.70 7.60 22.21
N LYS A 198 12.50 8.37 21.46
CA LYS A 198 12.28 9.80 21.21
C LYS A 198 11.27 10.07 20.10
N GLY A 199 10.74 9.03 19.44
CA GLY A 199 9.85 9.18 18.29
C GLY A 199 10.58 9.53 16.99
N GLU A 200 11.89 9.23 16.92
CA GLU A 200 12.66 9.31 15.68
C GLU A 200 12.58 7.98 14.94
N VAL A 201 12.54 8.03 13.61
CA VAL A 201 12.54 6.86 12.74
C VAL A 201 13.69 6.97 11.76
N TRP A 202 14.54 5.95 11.78
CA TRP A 202 15.71 5.83 10.94
C TRP A 202 15.50 4.74 9.91
N LYS A 203 15.95 4.97 8.68
CA LYS A 203 16.07 3.94 7.65
C LYS A 203 17.53 3.51 7.60
N ILE A 204 17.77 2.21 7.72
CA ILE A 204 19.07 1.60 7.51
C ILE A 204 19.19 1.33 6.01
N VAL A 205 20.10 2.05 5.35
CA VAL A 205 20.29 1.98 3.89
C VAL A 205 21.17 0.80 3.52
N SER A 206 22.18 0.54 4.34
CA SER A 206 23.03 -0.63 4.27
C SER A 206 23.26 -1.17 5.67
N LEU A 207 23.44 -2.49 5.77
CA LEU A 207 23.99 -3.10 6.99
C LEU A 207 25.49 -2.79 7.16
N ASP A 208 26.08 -1.93 6.35
CA ASP A 208 27.37 -1.32 6.67
C ASP A 208 27.21 -0.16 7.67
N PRO A 209 28.11 -0.04 8.67
CA PRO A 209 27.92 0.81 9.86
C PRO A 209 27.88 2.33 9.62
N LEU A 210 27.90 2.80 8.38
CA LEU A 210 28.04 4.22 8.02
C LEU A 210 26.89 4.79 7.20
N GLU A 211 25.92 3.98 6.77
CA GLU A 211 24.85 4.44 5.87
C GLU A 211 23.46 4.32 6.51
N VAL A 212 23.05 5.38 7.20
CA VAL A 212 21.71 5.53 7.79
C VAL A 212 21.11 6.89 7.45
N GLU A 213 19.79 6.94 7.32
CA GLU A 213 19.03 8.16 7.02
C GLU A 213 17.94 8.38 8.07
N LEU A 214 17.89 9.56 8.68
CA LEU A 214 16.77 9.95 9.53
C LEU A 214 15.58 10.34 8.65
N VAL A 215 14.54 9.54 8.67
CA VAL A 215 13.33 9.77 7.85
C VAL A 215 12.39 10.74 8.55
N ALA A 216 12.39 10.75 9.88
CA ALA A 216 11.26 11.24 10.65
C ALA A 216 11.61 11.51 12.13
N SER A 217 11.12 12.61 12.74
CA SER A 217 11.28 12.90 14.19
C SER A 217 10.00 13.46 14.82
N GLY A 218 9.78 13.12 16.10
CA GLY A 218 8.64 13.64 16.88
C GLY A 218 7.28 13.01 16.54
N TYR A 219 7.26 11.81 15.96
CA TYR A 219 6.00 11.13 15.65
C TYR A 219 5.27 10.73 16.92
N VAL A 220 4.02 11.16 17.02
CA VAL A 220 3.08 10.63 18.01
C VAL A 220 2.64 9.28 17.47
N LEU A 221 3.10 8.19 18.12
CA LEU A 221 2.55 6.87 17.84
C LEU A 221 1.02 6.94 17.97
N PRO A 222 0.25 6.28 17.09
CA PRO A 222 -1.19 6.19 17.27
C PRO A 222 -1.45 5.57 18.65
N GLN A 223 -2.01 6.37 19.57
CA GLN A 223 -2.68 5.81 20.72
C GLN A 223 -3.92 5.15 20.17
N LEU A 224 -3.93 3.81 20.10
CA LEU A 224 -5.17 3.08 19.85
C LEU A 224 -6.09 3.36 21.04
N ILE A 225 -6.98 4.32 20.86
CA ILE A 225 -8.04 4.66 21.82
C ILE A 225 -9.04 3.50 21.81
N GLY A 226 -9.29 2.88 22.98
CA GLY A 226 -10.44 1.98 23.16
C GLY A 226 -10.17 0.57 23.68
N VAL A 227 -9.31 0.41 24.70
CA VAL A 227 -9.39 -0.77 25.60
C VAL A 227 -9.46 -0.27 27.03
N ASP A 228 -10.65 0.25 27.37
CA ASP A 228 -11.17 0.26 28.72
C ASP A 228 -12.18 -0.89 28.83
#